data_AF-A0A2V0QLN6-F1
#
_entry.id   AF-A0A2V0QLN6-F1
#
_cell.length_a   1.000
_cell.length_b   1.000
_cell.length_c   1.000
_cell.angle_alpha   90.00
_cell.angle_beta   90.00
_cell.angle_gamma   90.00
#
_symmetry.space_group_name_H-M   'P 1'
#
loop_
_entity.id
_entity.type
_entity.pdbx_description
1 polymer ?
#
loop_
_entity_poly.entity_id
_entity_poly.type
_entity_poly.pdbx_seq_one_letter_code
_entity_poly.pdbx_strand_id
1 'polypeptide(L)'
;MDTKDHRLELRLPQHQVERIDAICQSVDSAFGKSRSEMVRIFITQGLNRYNGKGQKSPAELTLAERLTLFFQLETLNALSPPSGHPPYLVPGNRKVEVSPGELIKNVYLNRFFWFFELDDEALKKISSSLTGVSLQTLLNAEPSPETIAEVTFVAEVIIMFNDIEECLDSNDLQGESAQVVRNRANRYNIPLAFSGFPDSMVRLNQMAALIGWLDLRRGGTYLHVRPSATDNTAAYRVMLDVYHQITRNQDLTFDLIDDLISDSRLRA
;
A
#
# COMPACT_ATOMS: atom_id res chain seq x y z
N MET A 1 37.57 7.94 20.49
CA MET A 1 36.19 8.08 19.96
C MET A 1 35.28 8.14 21.17
N ASP A 2 34.69 9.30 21.47
CA ASP A 2 33.70 9.42 22.54
C ASP A 2 32.46 8.60 22.17
N THR A 3 32.26 7.49 22.87
CA THR A 3 31.02 6.72 22.83
C THR A 3 29.91 7.57 23.44
N LYS A 4 29.15 8.28 22.60
CA LYS A 4 27.91 8.94 23.02
C LYS A 4 26.96 7.87 23.58
N ASP A 5 26.71 7.91 24.89
CA ASP A 5 25.79 7.00 25.57
C ASP A 5 24.36 7.39 25.19
N HIS A 6 23.75 6.66 24.24
CA HIS A 6 22.38 6.91 23.79
C HIS A 6 21.42 6.30 24.82
N ARG A 7 20.45 7.10 25.30
CA ARG A 7 19.41 6.64 26.23
C ARG A 7 18.16 6.25 25.45
N LEU A 8 17.67 5.04 25.69
CA LEU A 8 16.47 4.47 25.09
C LEU A 8 15.49 4.09 26.21
N GLU A 9 14.21 4.46 26.05
CA GLU A 9 13.15 4.02 26.96
C GLU A 9 12.46 2.76 26.39
N LEU A 10 12.41 1.71 27.19
CA LEU A 10 11.82 0.42 26.82
C LEU A 10 10.60 0.15 27.69
N ARG A 11 9.45 -0.12 27.06
CA ARG A 11 8.24 -0.56 27.77
C ARG A 11 8.17 -2.08 27.73
N LEU A 12 8.22 -2.68 28.92
CA LEU A 12 8.14 -4.12 29.10
C LEU A 12 6.88 -4.47 29.91
N PRO A 13 6.22 -5.62 29.65
CA PRO A 13 5.20 -6.14 30.53
C PRO A 13 5.72 -6.29 31.97
N GLN A 14 4.87 -6.01 32.95
CA GLN A 14 5.23 -5.99 34.38
C GLN A 14 5.92 -7.29 34.85
N HIS A 15 5.42 -8.45 34.41
CA HIS A 15 6.01 -9.75 34.74
C HIS A 15 7.46 -9.92 34.23
N GLN A 16 7.84 -9.24 33.15
CA GLN A 16 9.22 -9.28 32.63
C GLN A 16 10.15 -8.38 33.44
N VAL A 17 9.64 -7.22 33.89
CA VAL A 17 10.38 -6.32 34.78
C VAL A 17 10.68 -7.02 36.11
N GLU A 18 9.68 -7.69 36.69
CA GLU A 18 9.84 -8.47 37.92
C GLU A 18 10.85 -9.61 37.77
N ARG A 19 10.89 -10.26 36.60
CA ARG A 19 11.92 -11.27 36.31
C ARG A 19 13.31 -10.67 36.22
N ILE A 20 13.47 -9.50 35.61
CA ILE A 20 14.77 -8.80 35.55
C ILE A 20 15.22 -8.43 36.97
N ASP A 21 14.30 -7.96 37.81
CA ASP A 21 14.57 -7.66 39.21
C ASP A 21 15.03 -8.87 40.01
N ALA A 22 14.33 -10.00 39.86
CA ALA A 22 14.72 -11.24 40.50
C ALA A 22 16.13 -11.69 40.07
N ILE A 23 16.50 -11.51 38.80
CA ILE A 23 17.85 -11.84 38.31
C ILE A 23 18.88 -10.87 38.91
N CYS A 24 18.61 -9.57 38.94
CA CYS A 24 19.46 -8.58 39.59
C CYS A 24 19.73 -8.93 41.06
N GLN A 25 18.71 -9.42 41.78
CA GLN A 25 18.83 -9.86 43.18
C GLN A 25 19.56 -11.19 43.33
N SER A 26 19.50 -12.08 42.34
CA SER A 26 20.16 -13.41 42.39
C SER A 26 21.66 -13.39 42.10
N VAL A 27 22.19 -12.28 41.58
CA VAL A 27 23.62 -12.15 41.27
C VAL A 27 24.33 -11.58 42.49
N ASP A 28 24.87 -12.48 43.32
CA ASP A 28 25.74 -12.14 44.45
C ASP A 28 27.08 -11.58 43.96
N SER A 29 27.10 -10.29 43.64
CA SER A 29 28.34 -9.53 43.49
C SER A 29 28.33 -8.32 44.41
N ALA A 30 29.50 -8.00 45.00
CA ALA A 30 29.68 -6.86 45.91
C ALA A 30 29.25 -5.50 45.32
N PHE A 31 29.02 -5.43 44.01
CA PHE A 31 28.35 -4.37 43.30
C PHE A 31 27.14 -4.96 42.58
N GLY A 32 25.93 -4.75 43.09
CA GLY A 32 24.70 -5.25 42.45
C GLY A 32 24.48 -4.58 41.11
N LYS A 33 24.23 -5.36 40.05
CA LYS A 33 23.98 -4.81 38.70
C LYS A 33 22.63 -4.11 38.66
N SER A 34 22.61 -2.89 38.15
CA SER A 34 21.36 -2.15 37.93
C SER A 34 20.50 -2.81 36.84
N ARG A 35 19.18 -2.52 36.83
CA ARG A 35 18.27 -2.97 35.77
C ARG A 35 18.80 -2.59 34.38
N SER A 36 19.30 -1.36 34.23
CA SER A 36 19.83 -0.84 32.97
C SER A 36 21.06 -1.62 32.49
N GLU A 37 21.97 -1.98 33.40
CA GLU A 37 23.12 -2.81 33.06
C GLU A 37 22.72 -4.23 32.70
N MET A 38 21.75 -4.80 33.41
CA MET A 38 21.24 -6.14 33.12
C MET A 38 20.57 -6.18 31.74
N VAL A 39 19.74 -5.19 31.41
CA VAL A 39 19.13 -5.05 30.09
C VAL A 39 20.19 -4.84 29.01
N ARG A 40 21.21 -4.00 29.27
CA ARG A 40 22.34 -3.80 28.35
C ARG A 40 23.07 -5.12 28.08
N ILE A 41 23.34 -5.93 29.11
CA ILE A 41 23.95 -7.25 28.98
C ILE A 41 23.07 -8.19 28.16
N PHE A 42 21.75 -8.23 28.40
CA PHE A 42 20.83 -9.05 27.61
C PHE A 42 20.81 -8.65 26.14
N ILE A 43 20.78 -7.35 25.85
CA ILE A 43 20.85 -6.83 24.48
C ILE A 43 22.20 -7.21 23.85
N THR A 44 23.33 -6.99 24.53
CA THR A 44 24.65 -7.34 24.01
C THR A 44 24.80 -8.84 23.79
N GLN A 45 24.30 -9.69 24.71
CA GLN A 45 24.28 -11.14 24.53
C GLN A 45 23.36 -11.56 23.39
N GLY A 46 22.22 -10.91 23.22
CA GLY A 46 21.33 -11.09 22.08
C GLY A 46 22.02 -10.77 20.76
N LEU A 47 22.70 -9.63 20.68
CA LEU A 47 23.48 -9.20 19.50
C LEU A 47 24.67 -10.13 19.22
N ASN A 48 25.38 -10.58 20.26
CA ASN A 48 26.49 -11.52 20.09
C ASN A 48 26.02 -12.92 19.68
N ARG A 49 24.88 -13.38 20.18
CA ARG A 49 24.25 -14.63 19.72
C ARG A 49 23.72 -14.51 18.29
N TYR A 50 23.22 -13.33 17.93
CA TYR A 50 22.80 -13.00 16.57
C TYR A 50 23.99 -13.01 15.59
N ASN A 51 25.13 -12.42 15.98
CA ASN A 51 26.33 -12.36 15.14
C ASN A 51 27.14 -13.68 15.11
N GLY A 52 27.09 -14.48 16.19
CA GLY A 52 27.91 -15.68 16.37
C GLY A 52 27.34 -16.99 15.82
N LYS A 53 26.10 -17.00 15.31
CA LYS A 53 25.48 -18.18 14.68
C LYS A 53 25.19 -17.91 13.20
N GLY A 54 26.11 -18.32 12.34
CA GLY A 54 25.72 -18.73 10.99
C GLY A 54 24.67 -19.84 11.10
N GLN A 55 23.60 -19.74 10.30
CA GLN A 55 22.41 -20.61 10.28
C GLN A 55 21.30 -20.27 11.28
N LYS A 56 20.51 -19.29 10.84
CA LYS A 56 19.05 -19.24 10.69
C LYS A 56 18.70 -17.82 11.08
N SER A 57 18.40 -17.01 10.06
CA SER A 57 17.64 -15.77 10.19
C SER A 57 16.61 -15.97 11.30
N PRO A 58 16.42 -15.01 12.23
CA PRO A 58 15.41 -15.16 13.28
C PRO A 58 14.11 -15.64 12.62
N ALA A 59 13.38 -16.54 13.31
CA ALA A 59 12.05 -16.94 12.86
C ALA A 59 11.34 -15.66 12.42
N GLU A 60 11.03 -15.59 11.12
CA GLU A 60 10.51 -14.38 10.51
C GLU A 60 9.33 -13.92 11.37
N LEU A 61 9.40 -12.68 11.86
CA LEU A 61 8.33 -12.15 12.71
C LEU A 61 7.02 -12.35 11.96
N THR A 62 6.05 -12.94 12.66
CA THR A 62 4.72 -13.11 12.10
C THR A 62 4.15 -11.75 11.74
N LEU A 63 3.24 -11.70 10.76
CA LEU A 63 2.60 -10.43 10.37
C LEU A 63 2.00 -9.69 11.59
N ALA A 64 1.42 -10.43 12.54
CA ALA A 64 0.88 -9.86 13.77
C ALA A 64 1.95 -9.16 14.63
N GLU A 65 3.14 -9.76 14.78
CA GLU A 65 4.26 -9.16 15.51
C GLU A 65 4.81 -7.94 14.78
N ARG A 66 4.96 -8.01 13.45
CA ARG A 66 5.41 -6.89 12.61
C ARG A 66 4.46 -5.69 12.71
N LEU A 67 3.16 -5.93 12.60
CA LEU A 67 2.13 -4.89 12.77
C LEU A 67 2.11 -4.30 14.18
N THR A 68 2.28 -5.13 15.20
CA THR A 68 2.34 -4.66 16.60
C THR A 68 3.52 -3.70 16.79
N LEU A 69 4.70 -4.06 16.29
CA LEU A 69 5.88 -3.19 16.34
C LEU A 69 5.66 -1.90 15.55
N PHE A 70 5.09 -1.99 14.36
CA PHE A 70 4.78 -0.82 13.54
C PHE A 70 3.87 0.17 14.27
N PHE A 71 2.74 -0.29 14.84
CA PHE A 71 1.81 0.60 15.54
C PHE A 71 2.41 1.16 16.84
N GLN A 72 3.27 0.41 17.54
CA GLN A 72 4.00 0.93 18.70
C GLN A 72 4.96 2.06 18.31
N LEU A 73 5.71 1.89 17.21
CA LEU A 73 6.65 2.90 16.71
C LEU A 73 5.92 4.14 16.17
N GLU A 74 4.83 3.96 15.42
CA GLU A 74 3.96 5.07 14.99
C GLU A 74 3.44 5.89 16.18
N THR A 75 3.00 5.22 17.25
CA THR A 75 2.53 5.90 18.47
C THR A 75 3.65 6.71 19.13
N LEU A 76 4.89 6.20 19.15
CA LEU A 76 6.04 6.92 19.69
C LEU A 76 6.42 8.14 18.83
N ASN A 77 6.32 8.02 17.51
CA ASN A 77 6.53 9.13 16.58
C ASN A 77 5.47 10.23 16.77
N ALA A 78 4.20 9.85 16.99
CA ALA A 78 3.11 10.79 17.25
C ALA A 78 3.21 11.51 18.60
N LEU A 79 3.87 10.88 19.59
CA LEU A 79 4.10 11.45 20.92
C LEU A 79 5.36 12.33 21.00
N SER A 80 6.23 12.28 19.98
CA SER A 80 7.41 13.12 19.91
C SER A 80 6.99 14.55 19.53
N PRO A 81 7.34 15.59 20.31
CA PRO A 81 6.99 16.96 19.96
C PRO A 81 7.60 17.28 18.59
N PRO A 82 6.85 17.91 17.66
CA PRO A 82 7.38 18.23 16.35
C PRO A 82 8.61 19.12 16.53
N SER A 83 9.78 18.57 16.20
CA SER A 83 11.01 19.33 16.13
C SER A 83 10.92 20.27 14.93
N GLY A 84 10.37 21.46 15.16
CA GLY A 84 10.34 22.55 14.19
C GLY A 84 9.00 22.78 13.52
N HIS A 85 8.44 23.95 13.82
CA HIS A 85 7.30 24.65 13.22
C HIS A 85 5.89 24.05 13.41
N PRO A 86 4.93 24.86 13.89
CA PRO A 86 3.52 24.48 13.87
C PRO A 86 3.09 24.36 12.39
N PRO A 87 2.29 23.34 12.02
CA PRO A 87 1.68 23.35 10.70
C PRO A 87 0.68 24.51 10.71
N TYR A 88 1.04 25.59 10.02
CA TYR A 88 0.06 26.57 9.61
C TYR A 88 -1.01 25.81 8.82
N LEU A 89 -2.21 25.75 9.39
CA LEU A 89 -3.42 25.41 8.66
C LEU A 89 -3.54 26.42 7.53
N VAL A 90 -3.07 26.05 6.34
CA VAL A 90 -3.38 26.75 5.10
C VAL A 90 -4.72 26.16 4.64
N PRO A 91 -5.84 26.89 4.76
CA PRO A 91 -7.10 26.42 4.20
C PRO A 91 -7.02 26.64 2.70
N GLY A 92 -6.73 25.58 1.96
CA GLY A 92 -6.77 25.60 0.51
C GLY A 92 -6.51 24.22 -0.03
N ASN A 93 -7.55 23.57 -0.57
CA ASN A 93 -7.62 22.47 -1.54
C ASN A 93 -6.32 21.71 -1.93
N ARG A 94 -5.44 21.41 -0.98
CA ARG A 94 -4.31 20.52 -1.17
C ARG A 94 -4.81 19.13 -0.84
N LYS A 95 -4.93 18.31 -1.89
CA LYS A 95 -5.11 16.86 -1.78
C LYS A 95 -4.04 16.34 -0.83
N VAL A 96 -4.45 15.88 0.35
CA VAL A 96 -3.54 15.42 1.40
C VAL A 96 -3.02 14.06 0.99
N GLU A 97 -1.71 13.93 0.83
CA GLU A 97 -1.08 12.66 0.56
C GLU A 97 -1.26 11.73 1.77
N VAL A 98 -1.77 10.52 1.53
CA VAL A 98 -2.02 9.52 2.58
C VAL A 98 -0.69 9.13 3.21
N SER A 99 -0.57 9.32 4.52
CA SER A 99 0.65 8.93 5.23
C SER A 99 0.81 7.40 5.28
N PRO A 100 2.04 6.86 5.32
CA PRO A 100 2.25 5.42 5.46
C PRO A 100 1.55 4.81 6.69
N GLY A 101 1.51 5.53 7.81
CA GLY A 101 0.79 5.11 9.01
C GLY A 101 -0.73 5.00 8.79
N GLU A 102 -1.32 5.98 8.11
CA GLU A 102 -2.74 5.99 7.76
C GLU A 102 -3.10 4.88 6.77
N LEU A 103 -2.23 4.62 5.78
CA LEU A 103 -2.37 3.50 4.85
C LEU A 103 -2.42 2.16 5.61
N ILE A 104 -1.39 1.86 6.40
CA ILE A 104 -1.28 0.57 7.10
C ILE A 104 -2.44 0.39 8.10
N LYS A 105 -2.86 1.47 8.77
CA LYS A 105 -4.05 1.46 9.63
C LYS A 105 -5.31 1.09 8.86
N ASN A 106 -5.55 1.70 7.69
CA ASN A 106 -6.73 1.40 6.87
C ASN A 106 -6.68 -0.03 6.30
N VAL A 107 -5.53 -0.48 5.82
CA VAL A 107 -5.30 -1.86 5.36
C VAL A 107 -5.63 -2.86 6.48
N TYR A 108 -5.14 -2.60 7.69
CA TYR A 108 -5.41 -3.45 8.85
C TYR A 108 -6.90 -3.46 9.26
N LEU A 109 -7.51 -2.28 9.40
CA LEU A 109 -8.92 -2.15 9.81
C LEU A 109 -9.90 -2.77 8.81
N ASN A 110 -9.61 -2.65 7.52
CA ASN A 110 -10.41 -3.24 6.44
C ASN A 110 -10.02 -4.70 6.14
N ARG A 111 -9.04 -5.26 6.86
CA ARG A 111 -8.57 -6.66 6.72
C ARG A 111 -8.05 -7.00 5.32
N PHE A 112 -7.39 -6.06 4.66
CA PHE A 112 -6.78 -6.25 3.34
C PHE A 112 -5.42 -6.95 3.48
N PHE A 113 -5.40 -8.13 4.10
CA PHE A 113 -4.14 -8.83 4.41
C PHE A 113 -3.34 -9.23 3.17
N TRP A 114 -4.00 -9.36 2.01
CA TRP A 114 -3.36 -9.55 0.71
C TRP A 114 -2.32 -8.46 0.41
N PHE A 115 -2.46 -7.25 0.98
CA PHE A 115 -1.51 -6.16 0.80
C PHE A 115 -0.09 -6.53 1.26
N PHE A 116 0.04 -7.35 2.31
CA PHE A 116 1.35 -7.76 2.84
C PHE A 116 2.01 -8.87 2.02
N GLU A 117 1.30 -9.43 1.03
CA GLU A 117 1.83 -10.44 0.12
C GLU A 117 2.46 -9.83 -1.14
N LEU A 118 2.50 -8.50 -1.23
CA LEU A 118 3.05 -7.77 -2.37
C LEU A 118 4.57 -7.61 -2.27
N ASP A 119 5.19 -7.35 -3.43
CA ASP A 119 6.57 -6.92 -3.54
C ASP A 119 6.68 -5.41 -3.85
N ASP A 120 7.90 -4.91 -3.90
CA ASP A 120 8.19 -3.51 -4.19
C ASP A 120 7.69 -3.05 -5.56
N GLU A 121 7.65 -3.94 -6.56
CA GLU A 121 7.17 -3.60 -7.90
C GLU A 121 5.65 -3.44 -7.93
N ALA A 122 4.91 -4.36 -7.30
CA ALA A 122 3.45 -4.29 -7.18
C ALA A 122 3.01 -3.08 -6.35
N LEU A 123 3.75 -2.72 -5.29
CA LEU A 123 3.49 -1.52 -4.50
C LEU A 123 3.63 -0.24 -5.34
N LYS A 124 4.64 -0.15 -6.20
CA LYS A 124 4.82 0.99 -7.11
C LYS A 124 3.68 1.13 -8.12
N LYS A 125 3.04 0.01 -8.52
CA LYS A 125 1.85 0.05 -9.38
C LYS A 125 0.62 0.60 -8.66
N ILE A 126 0.52 0.43 -7.34
CA ILE A 126 -0.56 1.03 -6.53
C ILE A 126 -0.31 2.53 -6.33
N SER A 127 0.88 2.89 -5.86
CA SER A 127 1.32 4.28 -5.77
C SER A 127 2.84 4.37 -5.68
N SER A 128 3.43 5.32 -6.42
CA SER A 128 4.87 5.57 -6.41
C SER A 128 5.40 6.04 -5.04
N SER A 129 4.52 6.53 -4.15
CA SER A 129 4.89 6.95 -2.80
C SER A 129 5.10 5.80 -1.81
N LEU A 130 4.76 4.55 -2.20
CA LEU A 130 4.82 3.36 -1.33
C LEU A 130 6.19 2.66 -1.29
N THR A 131 7.27 3.43 -1.23
CA THR A 131 8.65 2.91 -1.30
C THR A 131 9.42 3.01 0.02
N GLY A 132 8.73 3.28 1.13
CA GLY A 132 9.36 3.47 2.44
C GLY A 132 9.86 2.17 3.07
N VAL A 133 11.07 2.20 3.64
CA VAL A 133 11.70 1.06 4.34
C VAL A 133 10.80 0.47 5.43
N SER A 134 10.08 1.32 6.17
CA SER A 134 9.15 0.87 7.22
C SER A 134 8.00 0.03 6.66
N LEU A 135 7.53 0.33 5.44
CA LEU A 135 6.49 -0.44 4.79
C LEU A 135 7.02 -1.78 4.28
N GLN A 136 8.23 -1.79 3.71
CA GLN A 136 8.91 -3.02 3.27
C GLN A 136 9.08 -4.03 4.42
N THR A 137 9.38 -3.56 5.63
CA THR A 137 9.50 -4.45 6.80
C THR A 137 8.19 -5.12 7.22
N LEU A 138 7.04 -4.71 6.68
CA LEU A 138 5.74 -5.34 6.94
C LEU A 138 5.39 -6.44 5.94
N LEU A 139 5.98 -6.40 4.74
CA LEU A 139 5.72 -7.36 3.67
C LEU A 139 6.26 -8.75 4.04
N ASN A 140 5.66 -9.77 3.43
CA ASN A 140 6.13 -11.15 3.56
C ASN A 140 7.46 -11.32 2.81
N ALA A 141 8.35 -12.16 3.37
CA ALA A 141 9.58 -12.51 2.66
C ALA A 141 9.32 -13.21 1.32
N GLU A 142 8.26 -14.02 1.25
CA GLU A 142 7.79 -14.66 0.02
C GLU A 142 6.48 -13.99 -0.44
N PRO A 143 6.53 -13.17 -1.50
CA PRO A 143 5.33 -12.55 -2.04
C PRO A 143 4.48 -13.55 -2.82
N SER A 144 3.17 -13.31 -2.86
CA SER A 144 2.22 -14.18 -3.56
C SER A 144 2.15 -13.81 -5.05
N PRO A 145 2.55 -14.70 -5.98
CA PRO A 145 2.52 -14.40 -7.42
C PRO A 145 1.09 -14.20 -7.92
N GLU A 146 0.11 -14.88 -7.34
CA GLU A 146 -1.31 -14.71 -7.65
C GLU A 146 -1.79 -13.30 -7.26
N THR A 147 -1.48 -12.88 -6.04
CA THR A 147 -1.87 -11.56 -5.54
C THR A 147 -1.18 -10.44 -6.32
N ILE A 148 0.09 -10.61 -6.69
CA ILE A 148 0.82 -9.65 -7.54
C ILE A 148 0.18 -9.54 -8.93
N ALA A 149 -0.17 -10.67 -9.55
CA ALA A 149 -0.81 -10.68 -10.86
C ALA A 149 -2.17 -9.97 -10.83
N GLU A 150 -2.95 -10.18 -9.78
CA GLU A 150 -4.23 -9.51 -9.60
C GLU A 150 -4.09 -8.00 -9.36
N VAL A 151 -3.19 -7.56 -8.48
CA VAL A 151 -2.94 -6.12 -8.27
C VAL A 151 -2.49 -5.46 -9.56
N THR A 152 -1.59 -6.11 -10.28
CA THR A 152 -1.11 -5.65 -11.59
C THR A 152 -2.28 -5.44 -12.54
N PHE A 153 -3.13 -6.46 -12.69
CA PHE A 153 -4.29 -6.39 -13.57
C PHE A 153 -5.24 -5.26 -13.17
N VAL A 154 -5.56 -5.13 -11.88
CA VAL A 154 -6.45 -4.06 -11.39
C VAL A 154 -5.86 -2.67 -11.61
N ALA A 155 -4.56 -2.49 -11.34
CA ALA A 155 -3.87 -1.23 -11.55
C ALA A 155 -3.88 -0.83 -13.03
N GLU A 156 -3.58 -1.77 -13.93
CA GLU A 156 -3.57 -1.53 -15.38
C GLU A 156 -4.97 -1.20 -15.92
N VAL A 157 -6.01 -1.89 -15.43
CA VAL A 157 -7.41 -1.55 -15.76
C VAL A 157 -7.78 -0.14 -15.30
N ILE A 158 -7.40 0.25 -14.08
CA ILE A 158 -7.70 1.59 -13.55
C ILE A 158 -6.95 2.67 -14.34
N ILE A 159 -5.68 2.43 -14.69
CA ILE A 159 -4.89 3.35 -15.54
C ILE A 159 -5.55 3.53 -16.90
N MET A 160 -5.90 2.43 -17.58
CA MET A 160 -6.59 2.49 -18.87
C MET A 160 -7.87 3.32 -18.80
N PHE A 161 -8.72 3.11 -17.79
CA PHE A 161 -9.96 3.87 -17.65
C PHE A 161 -9.72 5.34 -17.27
N ASN A 162 -8.73 5.63 -16.43
CA ASN A 162 -8.33 7.00 -16.12
C ASN A 162 -7.85 7.75 -17.37
N ASP A 163 -7.07 7.09 -18.24
CA ASP A 163 -6.60 7.69 -19.49
C ASP A 163 -7.75 7.93 -20.48
N ILE A 164 -8.70 6.98 -20.57
CA ILE A 164 -9.91 7.15 -21.37
C ILE A 164 -10.72 8.35 -20.86
N GLU A 165 -10.98 8.43 -19.55
CA GLU A 165 -11.69 9.54 -18.93
C GLU A 165 -10.98 10.88 -19.17
N GLU A 166 -9.66 10.95 -18.98
CA GLU A 166 -8.85 12.15 -19.22
C GLU A 166 -8.88 12.59 -20.69
N CYS A 167 -8.80 11.63 -21.63
CA CYS A 167 -8.90 11.92 -23.07
C CYS A 167 -10.29 12.46 -23.45
N LEU A 168 -11.36 11.92 -22.85
CA LEU A 168 -12.73 12.36 -23.06
C LEU A 168 -13.01 13.74 -22.44
N ASP A 169 -12.44 14.04 -21.27
CA ASP A 169 -12.69 15.29 -20.51
C ASP A 169 -11.79 16.46 -20.95
N SER A 170 -10.55 16.19 -21.39
CA SER A 170 -9.59 17.23 -21.80
C SER A 170 -10.00 18.03 -23.05
N ASN A 171 -11.02 17.59 -23.77
CA ASN A 171 -11.43 18.15 -25.06
C ASN A 171 -12.88 18.68 -25.09
N ASP A 172 -13.38 19.25 -24.00
CA ASP A 172 -14.66 19.97 -23.94
C ASP A 172 -14.80 21.13 -24.97
N LEU A 173 -13.74 21.45 -25.73
CA LEU A 173 -13.74 22.33 -26.90
C LEU A 173 -14.18 21.64 -28.23
N GLN A 174 -14.33 20.30 -28.26
CA GLN A 174 -14.76 19.47 -29.40
C GLN A 174 -15.89 18.48 -29.03
N GLY A 175 -16.93 18.94 -28.33
CA GLY A 175 -17.99 18.08 -27.76
C GLY A 175 -18.68 17.09 -28.73
N GLU A 176 -18.60 17.28 -30.04
CA GLU A 176 -19.14 16.33 -31.02
C GLU A 176 -18.36 15.01 -31.10
N SER A 177 -17.02 15.04 -31.06
CA SER A 177 -16.19 13.82 -31.18
C SER A 177 -16.34 12.89 -29.99
N ALA A 178 -16.34 13.43 -28.77
CA ALA A 178 -16.57 12.66 -27.55
C ALA A 178 -17.98 12.04 -27.51
N GLN A 179 -18.98 12.77 -28.01
CA GLN A 179 -20.34 12.25 -28.09
C GLN A 179 -20.48 11.12 -29.11
N VAL A 180 -19.79 11.20 -30.26
CA VAL A 180 -19.75 10.12 -31.26
C VAL A 180 -19.12 8.85 -30.66
N VAL A 181 -18.00 8.99 -29.97
CA VAL A 181 -17.32 7.86 -29.28
C VAL A 181 -18.23 7.24 -28.22
N ARG A 182 -18.86 8.04 -27.35
CA ARG A 182 -19.82 7.56 -26.34
C ARG A 182 -21.01 6.85 -26.98
N ASN A 183 -21.59 7.42 -28.04
CA ASN A 183 -22.70 6.81 -28.76
C ASN A 183 -22.31 5.47 -29.40
N ARG A 184 -21.09 5.36 -29.92
CA ARG A 184 -20.60 4.12 -30.53
C ARG A 184 -20.31 3.05 -29.48
N ALA A 185 -19.65 3.40 -28.38
CA ALA A 185 -19.42 2.48 -27.26
C ALA A 185 -20.75 1.94 -26.70
N ASN A 186 -21.76 2.81 -26.53
CA ASN A 186 -23.10 2.40 -26.10
C ASN A 186 -23.78 1.44 -27.08
N ARG A 187 -23.62 1.60 -28.39
CA ARG A 187 -24.17 0.67 -29.38
C ARG A 187 -23.57 -0.73 -29.28
N TYR A 188 -22.30 -0.82 -28.89
CA TYR A 188 -21.58 -2.08 -28.74
C TYR A 188 -21.52 -2.58 -27.29
N ASN A 189 -22.19 -1.91 -26.34
CA ASN A 189 -22.13 -2.19 -24.91
C ASN A 189 -20.69 -2.23 -24.34
N ILE A 190 -19.78 -1.41 -24.88
CA ILE A 190 -18.40 -1.31 -24.39
C ILE A 190 -18.35 -0.30 -23.24
N PRO A 191 -17.90 -0.68 -22.03
CA PRO A 191 -17.81 0.23 -20.91
C PRO A 191 -16.67 1.23 -21.16
N LEU A 192 -16.95 2.54 -21.03
CA LEU A 192 -15.92 3.60 -21.08
C LEU A 192 -15.52 4.13 -19.71
N ALA A 193 -16.19 3.67 -18.65
CA ALA A 193 -15.88 4.02 -17.27
C ALA A 193 -15.73 2.75 -16.43
N PHE A 194 -14.84 2.81 -15.44
CA PHE A 194 -14.62 1.68 -14.55
C PHE A 194 -15.76 1.57 -13.53
N SER A 195 -16.49 0.45 -13.55
CA SER A 195 -17.65 0.22 -12.69
C SER A 195 -17.36 -0.62 -11.44
N GLY A 196 -16.14 -1.15 -11.31
CA GLY A 196 -15.80 -2.20 -10.35
C GLY A 196 -15.89 -3.60 -10.95
N PHE A 197 -15.59 -4.60 -10.13
CA PHE A 197 -15.70 -6.04 -10.43
C PHE A 197 -16.99 -6.61 -9.82
N PRO A 198 -17.49 -7.77 -10.29
CA PRO A 198 -18.67 -8.40 -9.68
C PRO A 198 -18.44 -8.71 -8.20
N ASP A 199 -19.52 -8.80 -7.42
CA ASP A 199 -19.48 -9.01 -5.97
C ASP A 199 -18.76 -10.31 -5.56
N SER A 200 -18.74 -11.32 -6.44
CA SER A 200 -17.97 -12.54 -6.26
C SER A 200 -16.46 -12.33 -6.22
N MET A 201 -15.94 -11.25 -6.84
CA MET A 201 -14.52 -10.92 -6.92
C MET A 201 -14.12 -9.89 -5.86
N VAL A 202 -14.34 -10.27 -4.59
CA VAL A 202 -14.13 -9.38 -3.43
C VAL A 202 -12.71 -8.80 -3.40
N ARG A 203 -11.67 -9.62 -3.59
CA ARG A 203 -10.27 -9.19 -3.51
C ARG A 203 -9.92 -8.14 -4.58
N LEU A 204 -10.38 -8.31 -5.82
CA LEU A 204 -10.17 -7.31 -6.88
C LEU A 204 -10.87 -5.99 -6.58
N ASN A 205 -12.08 -6.03 -6.02
CA ASN A 205 -12.79 -4.83 -5.59
C ASN A 205 -12.07 -4.10 -4.44
N GLN A 206 -11.44 -4.83 -3.51
CA GLN A 206 -10.61 -4.26 -2.46
C GLN A 206 -9.36 -3.58 -3.03
N MET A 207 -8.67 -4.23 -3.98
CA MET A 207 -7.52 -3.66 -4.68
C MET A 207 -7.90 -2.38 -5.42
N ALA A 208 -9.04 -2.39 -6.13
CA ALA A 208 -9.52 -1.24 -6.87
C ALA A 208 -9.88 -0.06 -5.95
N ALA A 209 -10.52 -0.35 -4.81
CA ALA A 209 -10.81 0.65 -3.80
C ALA A 209 -9.54 1.27 -3.21
N LEU A 210 -8.53 0.45 -2.93
CA LEU A 210 -7.25 0.92 -2.39
C LEU A 210 -6.52 1.84 -3.38
N ILE A 211 -6.42 1.42 -4.64
CA ILE A 211 -5.79 2.20 -5.71
C ILE A 211 -6.56 3.52 -5.91
N GLY A 212 -7.89 3.46 -5.99
CA GLY A 212 -8.72 4.66 -6.16
C GLY A 212 -8.68 5.63 -4.98
N TRP A 213 -8.48 5.13 -3.76
CA TRP A 213 -8.31 5.96 -2.56
C TRP A 213 -6.94 6.65 -2.52
N LEU A 214 -5.89 5.97 -2.96
CA LEU A 214 -4.53 6.53 -3.05
C LEU A 214 -4.33 7.44 -4.27
N ASP A 215 -5.18 7.29 -5.30
CA ASP A 215 -5.14 8.14 -6.48
C ASP A 215 -5.55 9.58 -6.13
N LEU A 216 -4.54 10.44 -6.05
CA LEU A 216 -4.71 11.87 -5.82
C LEU A 216 -5.60 12.50 -6.89
N ARG A 217 -5.68 12.00 -8.13
CA ARG A 217 -6.55 12.55 -9.18
C ARG A 217 -8.02 12.50 -8.77
N ARG A 218 -8.44 11.37 -8.18
CA ARG A 218 -9.82 11.07 -7.79
C ARG A 218 -10.27 11.72 -6.47
N GLY A 219 -9.32 12.25 -5.68
CA GLY A 219 -9.64 13.02 -4.46
C GLY A 219 -10.41 12.22 -3.42
N GLY A 220 -10.20 10.90 -3.37
CA GLY A 220 -10.92 10.00 -2.47
C GLY A 220 -10.74 10.40 -1.02
N THR A 221 -11.82 10.78 -0.35
CA THR A 221 -11.80 11.10 1.08
C THR A 221 -11.81 9.84 1.96
N TYR A 222 -12.28 8.71 1.42
CA TYR A 222 -12.45 7.45 2.16
C TYR A 222 -12.17 6.23 1.27
N LEU A 223 -11.65 5.18 1.89
CA LEU A 223 -11.50 3.86 1.28
C LEU A 223 -12.88 3.18 1.21
N HIS A 224 -13.44 3.06 0.00
CA HIS A 224 -14.78 2.48 -0.20
C HIS A 224 -14.77 1.41 -1.29
N VAL A 225 -15.13 0.18 -0.91
CA VAL A 225 -15.26 -0.95 -1.84
C VAL A 225 -16.61 -0.87 -2.54
N ARG A 226 -16.58 -0.73 -3.87
CA ARG A 226 -17.79 -0.63 -4.69
C ARG A 226 -17.83 -1.76 -5.72
N PRO A 227 -18.55 -2.87 -5.44
CA PRO A 227 -18.75 -3.91 -6.43
C PRO A 227 -19.65 -3.41 -7.57
N SER A 228 -19.41 -3.95 -8.77
CA SER A 228 -20.26 -3.73 -9.93
C SER A 228 -21.44 -4.70 -9.92
N ALA A 229 -22.60 -4.21 -10.38
CA ALA A 229 -23.78 -5.04 -10.58
C ALA A 229 -23.64 -5.97 -11.81
N THR A 230 -22.71 -5.65 -12.72
CA THR A 230 -22.47 -6.38 -13.97
C THR A 230 -21.04 -6.93 -14.00
N ASP A 231 -20.88 -8.16 -14.49
CA ASP A 231 -19.54 -8.73 -14.69
C ASP A 231 -18.96 -8.32 -16.05
N ASN A 232 -18.17 -7.23 -16.03
CA ASN A 232 -17.44 -6.74 -17.19
C ASN A 232 -15.98 -7.24 -17.22
N THR A 233 -15.60 -8.21 -16.37
CA THR A 233 -14.20 -8.60 -16.18
C THR A 233 -13.55 -9.13 -17.47
N ALA A 234 -14.30 -9.91 -18.26
CA ALA A 234 -13.83 -10.40 -19.55
C ALA A 234 -13.62 -9.26 -20.55
N ALA A 235 -14.55 -8.30 -20.61
CA ALA A 235 -14.42 -7.12 -21.44
C ALA A 235 -13.20 -6.29 -21.03
N TYR A 236 -12.95 -6.09 -19.73
CA TYR A 236 -11.78 -5.37 -19.24
C TYR A 236 -10.46 -6.01 -19.68
N ARG A 237 -10.35 -7.34 -19.70
CA ARG A 237 -9.16 -8.03 -20.19
C ARG A 237 -8.91 -7.79 -21.68
N VAL A 238 -9.96 -7.95 -22.49
CA VAL A 238 -9.84 -7.72 -23.95
C VAL A 238 -9.54 -6.25 -24.23
N MET A 239 -10.18 -5.32 -23.52
CA MET A 239 -9.91 -3.89 -23.66
C MET A 239 -8.46 -3.57 -23.32
N LEU A 240 -7.94 -4.16 -22.24
CA LEU A 240 -6.57 -3.95 -21.80
C LEU A 240 -5.55 -4.47 -22.83
N ASP A 241 -5.80 -5.64 -23.41
CA ASP A 241 -4.97 -6.20 -24.48
C ASP A 241 -4.93 -5.28 -25.72
N VAL A 242 -6.08 -4.74 -26.12
CA VAL A 242 -6.20 -3.80 -27.25
C VAL A 242 -5.52 -2.48 -26.90
N TYR A 243 -5.77 -1.96 -25.70
CA TYR A 243 -5.19 -0.72 -25.18
C TYR A 243 -3.65 -0.77 -25.23
N HIS A 244 -3.02 -1.83 -24.71
CA HIS A 244 -1.57 -1.97 -24.78
C HIS A 244 -1.01 -2.07 -26.21
N GLN A 245 -1.80 -2.57 -27.15
CA GLN A 245 -1.40 -2.62 -28.57
C GLN A 245 -1.39 -1.22 -29.19
N ILE A 246 -2.39 -0.39 -28.88
CA ILE A 246 -2.57 0.93 -29.49
C ILE A 246 -1.76 2.04 -28.79
N THR A 247 -1.49 1.93 -27.49
CA THR A 247 -0.74 2.93 -26.70
C THR A 247 0.75 2.63 -26.58
N ARG A 248 1.25 1.59 -27.28
CA ARG A 248 2.62 1.09 -27.13
C ARG A 248 3.73 2.15 -27.30
N ASN A 249 3.47 3.23 -28.05
CA ASN A 249 4.42 4.32 -28.31
C ASN A 249 3.78 5.72 -28.39
N GLN A 250 2.54 5.90 -27.95
CA GLN A 250 1.81 7.17 -28.12
C GLN A 250 0.75 7.36 -27.03
N ASP A 251 0.50 8.61 -26.69
CA ASP A 251 -0.57 8.99 -25.76
C ASP A 251 -1.95 8.68 -26.37
N LEU A 252 -2.94 8.43 -25.51
CA LEU A 252 -4.28 8.07 -25.94
C LEU A 252 -4.99 9.26 -26.62
N THR A 253 -5.46 9.07 -27.84
CA THR A 253 -6.24 10.05 -28.62
C THR A 253 -7.63 9.53 -28.95
N PHE A 254 -8.55 10.39 -29.41
CA PHE A 254 -9.89 9.98 -29.82
C PHE A 254 -9.89 8.92 -30.91
N ASP A 255 -9.00 9.02 -31.89
CA ASP A 255 -8.89 8.05 -32.98
C ASP A 255 -8.50 6.67 -32.43
N LEU A 256 -7.60 6.62 -31.44
CA LEU A 256 -7.21 5.38 -30.77
C LEU A 256 -8.32 4.81 -29.90
N ILE A 257 -9.14 5.66 -29.26
CA ILE A 257 -10.33 5.20 -28.53
C ILE A 257 -11.37 4.64 -29.53
N ASP A 258 -11.53 5.27 -30.70
CA ASP A 258 -12.43 4.79 -31.74
C ASP A 258 -11.94 3.47 -32.34
N ASP A 259 -10.62 3.30 -32.52
CA ASP A 259 -9.98 2.04 -32.92
C ASP A 259 -10.20 0.96 -31.86
N LEU A 260 -10.06 1.30 -30.57
CA LEU A 260 -10.35 0.39 -29.46
C LEU A 260 -11.80 -0.09 -29.54
N ILE A 261 -12.78 0.80 -29.61
CA ILE A 261 -14.22 0.47 -29.73
C ILE A 261 -14.52 -0.30 -31.04
N SER A 262 -13.67 -0.13 -32.04
CA SER A 262 -13.80 -0.78 -33.34
C SER A 262 -13.25 -2.19 -33.41
N ASP A 263 -12.45 -2.61 -32.42
CA ASP A 263 -11.88 -3.95 -32.35
C ASP A 263 -12.98 -5.02 -32.24
N SER A 264 -12.92 -6.01 -33.13
CA SER A 264 -13.92 -7.08 -33.22
C SER A 264 -13.91 -8.00 -32.00
N ARG A 265 -12.79 -8.09 -31.27
CA ARG A 265 -12.67 -8.92 -30.05
C ARG A 265 -13.55 -8.39 -28.91
N LEU A 266 -13.87 -7.09 -28.92
CA LEU A 266 -14.74 -6.47 -27.91
C LEU A 266 -16.24 -6.63 -28.21
N ARG A 267 -16.59 -7.21 -29.35
CA ARG A 267 -17.98 -7.39 -29.82
C ARG A 267 -18.42 -8.86 -29.83
N ALA A 268 -17.56 -9.76 -29.32
CA ALA A 268 -17.76 -11.20 -29.31
C ALA A 268 -18.45 -11.69 -28.04
#